data_AF-A0AAP0ZDR1-F1
#
_entry.id   AF-A0AAP0ZDR1-F1
#
_cell.length_a   1.000
_cell.length_b   1.000
_cell.length_c   1.000
_cell.angle_alpha   90.00
_cell.angle_beta   90.00
_cell.angle_gamma   90.00
#
_symmetry.space_group_name_H-M   'P 1'
#
loop_
_entity.id
_entity.type
_entity.pdbx_description
1 polymer ?
#
loop_
_entity_poly.entity_id
_entity_poly.type
_entity_poly.pdbx_seq_one_letter_code
_entity_poly.pdbx_strand_id
1 'polypeptide(L)' 'MSNKAEIFAKIQALATECHQLACTLDVGNERTEMFDVYGVLHNLTRPGYASDVGTAMNPLLSFAQEDGDWEEDDE' A
#
# COMPACT_ATOMS: atom_id res chain seq x y z
N MET A 1 17.33 15.02 -7.11
CA MET A 1 16.04 14.30 -7.23
C MET A 1 16.13 13.07 -6.35
N SER A 2 15.08 12.74 -5.59
CA SER A 2 15.11 11.51 -4.78
C SER A 2 14.93 10.28 -5.65
N ASN A 3 15.70 9.22 -5.39
CA ASN A 3 15.56 7.93 -6.08
C ASN A 3 14.53 7.02 -5.38
N LYS A 4 14.12 5.92 -6.04
CA LYS A 4 13.13 4.97 -5.52
C LYS A 4 13.48 4.46 -4.11
N ALA A 5 14.75 4.10 -3.89
CA ALA A 5 15.20 3.57 -2.60
C ALA A 5 15.15 4.63 -1.49
N GLU A 6 15.53 5.87 -1.79
CA GLU A 6 15.43 6.99 -0.85
C GLU A 6 13.98 7.30 -0.46
N ILE A 7 13.04 7.22 -1.41
CA ILE A 7 11.62 7.38 -1.12
C ILE A 7 11.11 6.24 -0.26
N PHE A 8 11.46 4.99 -0.57
CA PHE A 8 11.03 3.83 0.22
C PHE A 8 11.59 3.86 1.64
N ALA A 9 12.84 4.32 1.81
CA ALA A 9 13.43 4.51 3.12
C ALA A 9 12.67 5.56 3.95
N LYS A 10 12.23 6.67 3.34
CA LYS A 10 11.39 7.68 4.01
C LYS A 10 10.03 7.13 4.43
N ILE A 11 9.39 6.33 3.58
CA ILE A 11 8.12 5.66 3.91
C ILE A 11 8.31 4.72 5.10
N GLN A 12 9.38 3.93 5.11
CA GLN A 12 9.70 3.01 6.19
C GLN A 12 9.95 3.74 7.53
N ALA A 13 10.67 4.87 7.48
CA ALA A 13 10.91 5.72 8.64
C ALA A 13 9.59 6.25 9.21
N LEU A 14 8.72 6.81 8.35
CA LEU A 14 7.42 7.31 8.77
C LEU A 14 6.51 6.20 9.33
N ALA A 15 6.50 5.01 8.71
CA ALA A 15 5.78 3.86 9.24
C ALA A 15 6.25 3.52 10.67
N THR A 16 7.56 3.57 10.90
CA THR A 16 8.15 3.31 12.23
C THR A 16 7.72 4.36 13.24
N GLU A 17 7.70 5.64 12.85
CA GLU A 17 7.20 6.74 13.70
C GLU A 17 5.71 6.53 14.07
N CYS A 18 4.88 6.14 13.10
CA CYS A 18 3.46 5.83 13.36
C CYS A 18 3.29 4.68 14.35
N HIS A 19 4.06 3.60 14.19
CA HIS A 19 4.04 2.47 15.13
C HIS A 19 4.47 2.89 16.54
N GLN A 20 5.55 3.68 16.66
CA GLN A 20 6.02 4.18 17.95
C GLN A 20 4.98 5.06 18.62
N LEU A 21 4.34 5.97 17.88
CA LEU A 21 3.25 6.79 18.39
C LEU A 21 2.06 5.93 18.85
N ALA A 22 1.65 4.94 18.05
CA ALA A 22 0.60 3.98 18.42
C ALA A 22 0.91 3.25 19.73
N CYS A 23 2.18 2.91 19.99
CA CYS A 23 2.61 2.29 21.24
C CYS A 23 2.55 3.22 22.46
N THR A 24 2.57 4.55 22.27
CA THR A 24 2.46 5.53 23.37
C THR A 24 1.03 5.94 23.70
N LEU A 25 0.07 5.66 22.82
CA LEU A 25 -1.33 6.00 23.00
C LEU A 25 -2.06 4.98 23.87
N ASP A 26 -3.06 5.45 24.61
CA ASP A 26 -3.97 4.58 25.35
C ASP A 26 -4.82 3.71 24.40
N VAL A 27 -5.32 2.59 24.91
CA VAL A 27 -6.21 1.71 24.13
C VAL A 27 -7.49 2.47 23.76
N GLY A 28 -7.72 2.63 22.46
CA GLY A 28 -8.86 3.36 21.93
C GLY A 28 -8.72 3.58 20.43
N ASN A 29 -9.66 4.35 19.87
CA ASN A 29 -9.76 4.58 18.43
C ASN A 29 -8.50 5.22 17.83
N GLU A 30 -7.90 6.17 18.54
CA GLU A 30 -6.69 6.87 18.08
C GLU A 30 -5.50 5.93 17.94
N ARG A 31 -5.32 5.01 18.89
CA ARG A 31 -4.28 3.97 18.80
C ARG A 31 -4.53 3.02 17.63
N THR A 32 -5.78 2.63 17.40
CA THR A 32 -6.16 1.77 16.27
C THR A 32 -5.86 2.47 14.93
N GLU A 33 -6.27 3.72 14.79
CA GLU A 33 -6.01 4.52 13.58
C GLU A 33 -4.51 4.64 13.29
N MET A 34 -3.68 4.88 14.31
CA MET A 34 -2.23 4.93 14.12
C MET A 34 -1.61 3.59 13.69
N PHE A 35 -2.14 2.47 14.17
CA PHE A 35 -1.73 1.14 13.69
C PHE A 35 -2.19 0.87 12.25
N ASP A 36 -3.38 1.33 11.86
CA ASP A 36 -3.87 1.22 10.49
C ASP A 36 -2.98 2.02 9.53
N VAL A 37 -2.63 3.26 9.89
CA VAL A 37 -1.70 4.09 9.12
C VAL A 37 -0.32 3.42 9.01
N TYR A 38 0.22 2.91 10.12
CA TYR A 38 1.45 2.12 10.10
C TYR A 38 1.36 0.94 9.12
N GLY A 39 0.27 0.16 9.19
CA GLY A 39 0.07 -1.02 8.35
C GLY A 39 0.07 -0.68 6.86
N VAL A 40 -0.61 0.40 6.46
CA VAL A 40 -0.61 0.88 5.08
C VAL A 40 0.79 1.30 4.64
N LEU A 41 1.46 2.16 5.41
CA LEU A 41 2.80 2.66 5.07
C LEU A 41 3.85 1.54 5.01
N HIS A 42 3.80 0.60 5.95
CA HIS A 42 4.70 -0.54 6.00
C HIS A 42 4.54 -1.44 4.77
N ASN A 43 3.30 -1.65 4.31
CA ASN A 43 3.03 -2.50 3.15
C ASN A 43 3.25 -1.78 1.81
N LEU A 44 3.15 -0.45 1.75
CA LEU A 44 3.39 0.33 0.52
C LEU A 44 4.78 0.14 -0.09
N THR A 45 5.78 -0.26 0.69
CA THR A 45 7.13 -0.57 0.16
C THR A 45 7.26 -2.00 -0.37
N ARG A 46 6.26 -2.87 -0.15
CA ARG A 46 6.22 -4.22 -0.72
C ARG A 46 5.84 -4.17 -2.21
N PRO A 47 6.54 -4.92 -3.07
CA PRO A 47 6.14 -5.06 -4.47
C PRO A 47 4.68 -5.52 -4.59
N GLY A 48 3.92 -4.93 -5.51
CA GLY A 48 2.53 -5.29 -5.80
C GLY A 48 1.48 -4.59 -4.92
N TYR A 49 1.78 -4.29 -3.65
CA TYR A 49 0.77 -3.78 -2.71
C TYR A 49 0.07 -2.50 -3.19
N ALA A 50 0.83 -1.53 -3.71
CA ALA A 50 0.24 -0.29 -4.22
C ALA A 50 -0.65 -0.51 -5.46
N SER A 51 -0.31 -1.51 -6.29
CA SER A 51 -1.15 -1.90 -7.43
C SER A 51 -2.43 -2.59 -6.96
N ASP A 52 -2.34 -3.51 -6.01
CA ASP A 52 -3.49 -4.22 -5.44
C ASP A 52 -4.48 -3.24 -4.78
N VAL A 53 -3.97 -2.27 -4.02
CA VAL A 53 -4.77 -1.19 -3.44
C VAL A 53 -5.43 -0.36 -4.56
N GLY A 54 -4.69 -0.04 -5.62
CA GLY A 54 -5.23 0.67 -6.77
C GLY A 54 -6.40 -0.07 -7.43
N THR A 55 -6.26 -1.37 -7.65
CA THR A 55 -7.32 -2.21 -8.23
C THR A 55 -8.51 -2.35 -7.30
N ALA A 56 -8.28 -2.60 -5.99
CA ALA A 56 -9.35 -2.74 -5.02
C ALA A 56 -10.15 -1.43 -4.81
N MET A 57 -9.48 -0.28 -4.87
CA MET A 57 -10.10 1.03 -4.67
C MET A 57 -10.68 1.64 -5.94
N ASN A 58 -10.36 1.07 -7.11
CA ASN A 58 -10.91 1.51 -8.39
C ASN A 58 -11.57 0.33 -9.13
N PRO A 59 -12.91 0.17 -9.02
CA PRO A 59 -13.64 -0.91 -9.67
C PRO A 59 -13.40 -1.00 -11.18
N LEU A 60 -13.06 0.10 -11.85
CA LEU A 60 -12.79 0.11 -13.29
C LEU A 60 -11.48 -0.60 -13.66
N LEU A 61 -10.49 -0.60 -12.76
CA LEU A 61 -9.23 -1.30 -12.97
C LEU A 61 -9.36 -2.81 -12.79
N SER A 62 -10.36 -3.27 -12.05
CA SER A 62 -10.64 -4.70 -11.87
C SER A 62 -11.12 -5.37 -13.16
N PHE A 63 -11.90 -4.68 -13.99
CA PHE A 63 -12.41 -5.22 -15.26
C PHE A 63 -11.33 -5.26 -16.36
N ALA A 64 -10.40 -4.31 -16.37
CA ALA A 64 -9.34 -4.25 -17.37
C ALA A 64 -8.33 -5.41 -17.29
N GLN A 65 -8.30 -6.14 -16.17
CA GLN A 65 -7.40 -7.28 -15.97
C GLN A 65 -8.00 -8.60 -16.49
N GLU A 66 -9.32 -8.67 -16.69
CA GLU A 66 -10.03 -9.83 -17.23
C GLU A 66 -10.07 -9.83 -18.78
N ASP A 67 -9.91 -8.68 -19.43
CA ASP A 67 -9.97 -8.54 -20.90
C ASP A 67 -8.64 -8.90 -21.62
N GLY A 68 -7.67 -9.49 -20.91
CA GLY A 68 -6.33 -9.82 -21.43
C GLY A 68 -6.17 -11.24 -21.97
N ASP A 69 -7.24 -12.05 -21.97
CA ASP A 69 -7.22 -13.46 -22.38
C ASP A 69 -7.98 -13.70 -23.71
N TRP A 70 -8.06 -12.68 -24.56
CA TRP A 70 -8.39 -12.89 -25.97
C TRP A 70 -7.16 -13.51 -26.62
N GLU A 71 -7.06 -14.83 -26.55
CA GLU A 71 -6.11 -15.62 -27.34
C GLU A 71 -6.16 -15.11 -28.79
N GLU A 72 -5.07 -14.47 -29.24
CA GLU A 72 -4.79 -14.31 -30.67
C GLU A 72 -4.67 -15.73 -31.24
N ASP A 73 -5.78 -16.22 -31.80
CA ASP A 73 -5.81 -17.40 -32.67
C ASP A 73 -5.10 -17.01 -33.98
N ASP A 74 -3.77 -16.92 -33.90
CA ASP A 74 -2.88 -16.82 -35.06
C ASP A 74 -2.69 -18.23 -35.68
N GLU A 75 -3.49 -18.49 -36.72
CA GLU A 75 -3.42 -19.54 -37.78
C GLU A 75 -3.84 -21.00 -37.50
#